data_AF-A1DE33-F1
#
_entry.id   AF-A1DE33-F1
#
_cell.length_a   1.000
_cell.length_b   1.000
_cell.length_c   1.000
_cell.angle_alpha   90.00
_cell.angle_beta   90.00
_cell.angle_gamma   90.00
#
_symmetry.space_group_name_H-M   'P 1'
#
loop_
_entity.id
_entity.type
_entity.pdbx_description
1 polymer ?
#
loop_
_entity_poly.entity_id
_entity_poly.type
_entity_poly.pdbx_seq_one_letter_code
_entity_poly.pdbx_strand_id
1 'polypeptide(L)'
;MAMGMREPTFKYAKTFGLTANSACKAAMGILKSGGSALDAVEMAIIVMEDDEMTNAGYGSNLTIEGAVECDATIVDHHGRSGAAGAVSQVKNPISLARMLLETSAKPLTCHRVPPSFLVGEGATDFAYEQGLVILPPDGLISRFSKERWHRWLQDLEAAELVERKRDPSRFRMEEDRASFLRRPMLNRNPARLIDNTRLRPHLPSSPFTGVDLLNPLPRLQTPVGGQSIAPAPPAMPSNHGHGMGPASGQPMAVAGGQSMASAPEQGMAASANTHADGATFRATPTKAPCAPDTTSTKAHPGAADEDEDMISDTVGAIAVDCYGNIAAGSSSGGIGAKHRGRIGPAALVGIGTYVIPVDPSDPEQVSVASVTSGTGEHIATTMAAQTSAARLYYCQKRRKDGTFENVSEDEAMNATIATEFMEHPGVKASPCGGAIGILTVKKTKDGIFFYFGHNSDSFALASMSSEDRKPLSVMSRNQGNSTIAQGGRAYRARR
;
A
#
# COMPACT_ATOMS: atom_id res chain seq x y z
N MET A 1 -11.89 8.05 -6.83
CA MET A 1 -12.32 6.63 -7.01
C MET A 1 -12.11 5.90 -5.72
N ALA A 2 -12.89 4.86 -5.43
CA ALA A 2 -12.85 4.07 -4.20
C ALA A 2 -12.90 2.56 -4.50
N MET A 3 -12.27 1.71 -3.69
CA MET A 3 -12.16 0.26 -3.93
C MET A 3 -12.18 -0.63 -2.66
N GLY A 4 -12.50 -1.94 -2.80
CA GLY A 4 -12.38 -3.02 -1.79
C GLY A 4 -12.58 -4.43 -2.38
N MET A 5 -12.06 -5.51 -1.76
CA MET A 5 -12.06 -6.90 -2.30
C MET A 5 -12.64 -7.94 -1.34
N ARG A 6 -13.59 -8.76 -1.84
CA ARG A 6 -14.26 -9.82 -1.06
C ARG A 6 -14.73 -10.98 -1.94
N GLU A 7 -15.09 -12.13 -1.38
CA GLU A 7 -16.08 -13.03 -2.01
C GLU A 7 -17.51 -12.53 -1.67
N PRO A 8 -18.55 -12.68 -2.52
CA PRO A 8 -19.82 -12.01 -2.24
C PRO A 8 -20.98 -12.96 -2.03
N THR A 9 -21.55 -12.90 -0.83
CA THR A 9 -23.00 -12.92 -0.67
C THR A 9 -23.65 -11.69 -1.32
N PHE A 10 -24.87 -11.83 -1.84
CA PHE A 10 -25.61 -10.77 -2.57
C PHE A 10 -25.82 -9.47 -1.75
N LYS A 11 -25.83 -9.58 -0.41
CA LYS A 11 -26.01 -8.44 0.52
C LYS A 11 -24.78 -7.53 0.61
N TYR A 12 -23.57 -8.08 0.51
CA TYR A 12 -22.33 -7.29 0.62
C TYR A 12 -22.14 -6.36 -0.58
N ALA A 13 -22.29 -6.89 -1.79
CA ALA A 13 -22.09 -6.11 -3.03
C ALA A 13 -23.01 -4.88 -3.10
N LYS A 14 -24.24 -4.98 -2.59
CA LYS A 14 -25.18 -3.86 -2.52
C LYS A 14 -24.74 -2.82 -1.49
N THR A 15 -24.23 -3.26 -0.33
CA THR A 15 -23.90 -2.37 0.80
C THR A 15 -22.56 -1.68 0.59
N PHE A 16 -21.51 -2.40 0.19
CA PHE A 16 -20.22 -1.80 -0.14
C PHE A 16 -20.33 -0.82 -1.31
N GLY A 17 -21.16 -1.13 -2.31
CA GLY A 17 -21.46 -0.21 -3.40
C GLY A 17 -22.04 1.13 -2.91
N LEU A 18 -22.81 1.13 -1.81
CA LEU A 18 -23.30 2.38 -1.19
C LEU A 18 -22.18 3.16 -0.51
N THR A 19 -21.29 2.47 0.21
CA THR A 19 -20.11 3.07 0.87
C THR A 19 -19.19 3.73 -0.17
N ALA A 20 -18.79 2.99 -1.21
CA ALA A 20 -17.92 3.49 -2.27
C ALA A 20 -18.55 4.64 -3.06
N ASN A 21 -19.88 4.60 -3.28
CA ASN A 21 -20.64 5.72 -3.85
C ASN A 21 -20.58 6.96 -2.95
N SER A 22 -20.78 6.78 -1.64
CA SER A 22 -20.75 7.88 -0.66
C SER A 22 -19.36 8.50 -0.59
N ALA A 23 -18.31 7.68 -0.57
CA ALA A 23 -16.92 8.12 -0.63
C ALA A 23 -16.63 8.96 -1.89
N CYS A 24 -17.08 8.49 -3.07
CA CYS A 24 -16.91 9.26 -4.32
C CYS A 24 -17.68 10.58 -4.30
N LYS A 25 -18.90 10.62 -3.74
CA LYS A 25 -19.68 11.86 -3.62
C LYS A 25 -19.00 12.87 -2.69
N ALA A 26 -18.52 12.41 -1.53
CA ALA A 26 -17.84 13.26 -0.57
C ALA A 26 -16.56 13.86 -1.17
N ALA A 27 -15.71 13.02 -1.78
CA ALA A 27 -14.51 13.46 -2.47
C ALA A 27 -14.81 14.45 -3.61
N MET A 28 -15.85 14.18 -4.42
CA MET A 28 -16.24 15.08 -5.49
C MET A 28 -16.80 16.42 -4.96
N GLY A 29 -17.43 16.43 -3.79
CA GLY A 29 -17.83 17.65 -3.10
C GLY A 29 -16.64 18.54 -2.75
N ILE A 30 -15.54 17.95 -2.25
CA ILE A 30 -14.29 18.65 -1.99
C ILE A 30 -13.69 19.21 -3.29
N LEU A 31 -13.57 18.38 -4.34
CA LEU A 31 -13.01 18.81 -5.62
C LEU A 31 -13.84 19.91 -6.30
N LYS A 32 -15.18 19.81 -6.28
CA LYS A 32 -16.07 20.85 -6.83
C LYS A 32 -16.00 22.17 -6.05
N SER A 33 -15.57 22.12 -4.81
CA SER A 33 -15.35 23.30 -3.97
C SER A 33 -13.94 23.91 -4.14
N GLY A 34 -13.11 23.35 -5.04
CA GLY A 34 -11.73 23.80 -5.27
C GLY A 34 -10.70 23.21 -4.31
N GLY A 35 -11.07 22.18 -3.54
CA GLY A 35 -10.13 21.45 -2.67
C GLY A 35 -9.11 20.63 -3.47
N SER A 36 -8.00 20.28 -2.82
CA SER A 36 -6.91 19.54 -3.47
C SER A 36 -7.25 18.06 -3.68
N ALA A 37 -6.50 17.39 -4.56
CA ALA A 37 -6.61 15.95 -4.75
C ALA A 37 -6.35 15.17 -3.45
N LEU A 38 -5.44 15.69 -2.61
CA LEU A 38 -5.06 15.09 -1.34
C LEU A 38 -6.21 15.14 -0.33
N ASP A 39 -6.92 16.27 -0.25
CA ASP A 39 -8.08 16.43 0.64
C ASP A 39 -9.25 15.54 0.18
N ALA A 40 -9.42 15.39 -1.14
CA ALA A 40 -10.44 14.52 -1.71
C ALA A 40 -10.17 13.03 -1.43
N VAL A 41 -8.91 12.60 -1.48
CA VAL A 41 -8.49 11.23 -1.12
C VAL A 41 -8.71 10.96 0.36
N GLU A 42 -8.26 11.87 1.22
CA GLU A 42 -8.45 11.75 2.67
C GLU A 42 -9.94 11.61 3.00
N MET A 43 -10.78 12.51 2.48
CA MET A 43 -12.22 12.48 2.73
C MET A 43 -12.89 11.20 2.19
N ALA A 44 -12.47 10.70 1.02
CA ALA A 44 -12.98 9.43 0.49
C ALA A 44 -12.69 8.27 1.44
N ILE A 45 -11.49 8.22 2.00
CA ILE A 45 -11.05 7.12 2.87
C ILE A 45 -11.66 7.27 4.26
N ILE A 46 -11.81 8.49 4.81
CA ILE A 46 -12.55 8.71 6.07
C ILE A 46 -13.96 8.14 5.98
N VAL A 47 -14.67 8.39 4.87
CA VAL A 47 -16.03 7.85 4.67
C VAL A 47 -16.04 6.32 4.65
N MET A 48 -14.98 5.70 4.14
CA MET A 48 -14.86 4.24 4.16
C MET A 48 -14.45 3.71 5.54
N GLU A 49 -13.51 4.36 6.22
CA GLU A 49 -13.04 4.01 7.58
C GLU A 49 -14.13 4.16 8.65
N ASP A 50 -15.07 5.07 8.45
CA ASP A 50 -16.21 5.26 9.35
C ASP A 50 -17.33 4.21 9.11
N ASP A 51 -17.25 3.41 8.04
CA ASP A 51 -18.24 2.39 7.68
C ASP A 51 -17.81 0.99 8.16
N GLU A 52 -18.60 0.42 9.07
CA GLU A 52 -18.36 -0.89 9.71
C GLU A 52 -18.27 -2.07 8.74
N MET A 53 -18.74 -1.90 7.51
CA MET A 53 -18.68 -2.92 6.48
C MET A 53 -17.28 -3.08 5.88
N THR A 54 -16.43 -2.06 6.02
CA THR A 54 -15.06 -2.09 5.52
C THR A 54 -14.11 -2.62 6.58
N ASN A 55 -13.00 -3.22 6.15
CA ASN A 55 -11.91 -3.61 7.05
C ASN A 55 -10.85 -2.50 7.08
N ALA A 56 -11.26 -1.30 7.50
CA ALA A 56 -10.40 -0.15 7.75
C ALA A 56 -11.07 0.75 8.80
N GLY A 57 -10.31 1.34 9.72
CA GLY A 57 -10.90 2.15 10.79
C GLY A 57 -11.90 1.35 11.64
N TYR A 58 -13.12 1.88 11.80
CA TYR A 58 -14.20 1.23 12.53
C TYR A 58 -14.72 0.01 11.76
N GLY A 59 -14.75 -1.16 12.42
CA GLY A 59 -15.11 -2.43 11.77
C GLY A 59 -13.92 -3.25 11.24
N SER A 60 -12.69 -2.75 11.43
CA SER A 60 -11.45 -3.49 11.18
C SER A 60 -11.43 -4.86 11.85
N ASN A 61 -10.74 -5.79 11.21
CA ASN A 61 -10.43 -7.11 11.73
C ASN A 61 -9.61 -7.02 13.02
N LEU A 62 -9.86 -7.96 13.93
CA LEU A 62 -9.23 -8.00 15.24
C LEU A 62 -7.96 -8.85 15.20
N THR A 63 -6.95 -8.49 16.00
CA THR A 63 -5.75 -9.30 16.27
C THR A 63 -6.10 -10.57 17.04
N ILE A 64 -5.14 -11.49 17.21
CA ILE A 64 -5.36 -12.71 17.99
C ILE A 64 -5.79 -12.42 19.44
N GLU A 65 -5.40 -11.27 20.00
CA GLU A 65 -5.80 -10.80 21.34
C GLU A 65 -7.12 -10.01 21.35
N GLY A 66 -7.79 -9.86 20.19
CA GLY A 66 -9.06 -9.16 20.10
C GLY A 66 -8.95 -7.63 20.04
N ALA A 67 -7.78 -7.08 19.69
CA ALA A 67 -7.57 -5.64 19.54
C ALA A 67 -7.65 -5.20 18.06
N VAL A 68 -7.86 -3.91 17.79
CA VAL A 68 -7.76 -3.35 16.43
C VAL A 68 -6.40 -2.67 16.25
N GLU A 69 -5.75 -2.98 15.13
CA GLU A 69 -4.53 -2.31 14.67
C GLU A 69 -4.67 -2.01 13.18
N CYS A 70 -4.54 -0.75 12.80
CA CYS A 70 -4.73 -0.29 11.43
C CYS A 70 -3.42 0.12 10.77
N ASP A 71 -3.42 0.07 9.44
CA ASP A 71 -2.34 0.45 8.55
C ASP A 71 -2.91 1.44 7.53
N ALA A 72 -2.24 2.58 7.30
CA ALA A 72 -2.68 3.57 6.31
C ALA A 72 -1.51 4.36 5.71
N THR A 73 -1.66 4.78 4.46
CA THR A 73 -0.69 5.60 3.72
C THR A 73 -1.43 6.58 2.83
N ILE A 74 -0.89 7.78 2.70
CA ILE A 74 -1.32 8.77 1.71
C ILE A 74 -0.09 9.34 0.98
N VAL A 75 -0.24 9.57 -0.33
CA VAL A 75 0.82 10.04 -1.23
C VAL A 75 0.30 11.20 -2.06
N ASP A 76 1.06 12.29 -2.11
CA ASP A 76 0.72 13.49 -2.87
C ASP A 76 1.24 13.47 -4.32
N HIS A 77 0.95 14.54 -5.05
CA HIS A 77 1.33 14.71 -6.46
C HIS A 77 2.83 14.89 -6.69
N HIS A 78 3.63 15.11 -5.65
CA HIS A 78 5.08 15.13 -5.70
C HIS A 78 5.69 13.76 -5.37
N GLY A 79 4.87 12.75 -5.05
CA GLY A 79 5.32 11.45 -4.58
C GLY A 79 5.77 11.45 -3.11
N ARG A 80 5.53 12.54 -2.36
CA ARG A 80 5.78 12.59 -0.92
C ARG A 80 4.70 11.81 -0.21
N SER A 81 5.06 11.16 0.89
CA SER A 81 4.16 10.25 1.59
C SER A 81 4.16 10.46 3.10
N GLY A 82 3.04 10.10 3.70
CA GLY A 82 2.91 9.89 5.13
C GLY A 82 2.23 8.55 5.37
N ALA A 83 2.66 7.82 6.40
CA ALA A 83 2.15 6.48 6.69
C ALA A 83 2.04 6.22 8.20
N ALA A 84 1.12 5.35 8.58
CA ALA A 84 0.98 4.84 9.93
C ALA A 84 0.74 3.32 9.90
N GLY A 85 1.33 2.58 10.83
CA GLY A 85 1.26 1.12 10.84
C GLY A 85 1.03 0.54 12.22
N ALA A 86 0.28 -0.55 12.30
CA ALA A 86 -0.15 -1.18 13.55
C ALA A 86 -0.70 -0.16 14.58
N VAL A 87 -1.37 0.90 14.12
CA VAL A 87 -1.87 1.97 14.98
C VAL A 87 -3.20 1.55 15.60
N SER A 88 -3.36 1.82 16.89
CA SER A 88 -4.60 1.53 17.62
C SER A 88 -5.25 2.83 18.09
N GLN A 89 -6.56 2.79 18.37
CA GLN A 89 -7.35 3.87 18.98
C GLN A 89 -7.53 5.15 18.15
N VAL A 90 -6.75 5.38 17.10
CA VAL A 90 -6.95 6.53 16.21
C VAL A 90 -8.21 6.29 15.36
N LYS A 91 -9.20 7.18 15.45
CA LYS A 91 -10.49 7.03 14.74
C LYS A 91 -10.29 6.80 13.24
N ASN A 92 -9.50 7.66 12.61
CA ASN A 92 -9.25 7.66 11.16
C ASN A 92 -7.74 7.57 10.87
N PRO A 93 -7.19 6.34 10.71
CA PRO A 93 -5.78 6.13 10.38
C PRO A 93 -5.27 6.92 9.17
N ILE A 94 -6.10 7.14 8.15
CA ILE A 94 -5.70 7.95 6.98
C ILE A 94 -5.39 9.41 7.35
N SER A 95 -6.10 10.00 8.31
CA SER A 95 -5.82 11.37 8.76
C SER A 95 -4.51 11.47 9.54
N LEU A 96 -4.11 10.40 10.24
CA LEU A 96 -2.77 10.32 10.83
C LEU A 96 -1.69 10.25 9.74
N ALA A 97 -1.89 9.44 8.70
CA ALA A 97 -1.00 9.39 7.55
C ALA A 97 -0.89 10.77 6.87
N ARG A 98 -2.01 11.49 6.69
CA ARG A 98 -2.03 12.87 6.19
C ARG A 98 -1.27 13.84 7.08
N MET A 99 -1.47 13.76 8.39
CA MET A 99 -0.78 14.62 9.36
C MET A 99 0.74 14.40 9.33
N LEU A 100 1.19 13.15 9.18
CA LEU A 100 2.61 12.82 9.02
C LEU A 100 3.18 13.37 7.72
N LEU A 101 2.46 13.26 6.61
CA LEU A 101 2.86 13.88 5.34
C LEU A 101 3.08 15.39 5.49
N GLU A 102 2.13 16.10 6.10
CA GLU A 102 2.23 17.56 6.28
C GLU A 102 3.31 17.98 7.27
N THR A 103 3.45 17.24 8.37
CA THR A 103 4.47 17.50 9.38
C THR A 103 5.86 17.21 8.83
N SER A 104 6.00 16.18 7.99
CA SER A 104 7.27 15.82 7.35
C SER A 104 7.81 16.90 6.41
N ALA A 105 6.93 17.75 5.87
CA ALA A 105 7.31 18.86 5.00
C ALA A 105 7.87 20.07 5.77
N LYS A 106 7.72 20.11 7.10
CA LYS A 106 8.16 21.23 7.94
C LYS A 106 9.49 20.87 8.62
N PRO A 107 10.56 21.68 8.44
CA PRO A 107 11.83 21.39 9.08
C PRO A 107 11.72 21.51 10.61
N LEU A 108 12.34 20.59 11.32
CA LEU A 108 12.45 20.67 12.77
C LEU A 108 13.68 21.49 13.18
N THR A 109 13.64 22.00 14.42
CA THR A 109 14.80 22.63 15.05
C THR A 109 16.01 21.68 15.05
N CYS A 110 17.20 22.29 14.97
CA CYS A 110 18.48 21.58 14.91
C CYS A 110 18.63 20.68 13.67
N HIS A 111 18.02 21.05 12.53
CA HIS A 111 18.10 20.30 11.27
C HIS A 111 17.65 18.85 11.38
N ARG A 112 16.78 18.53 12.34
CA ARG A 112 16.23 17.17 12.46
C ARG A 112 15.26 16.90 11.31
N VAL A 113 15.30 15.67 10.81
CA VAL A 113 14.38 15.20 9.78
C VAL A 113 13.11 14.73 10.48
N PRO A 114 11.94 15.33 10.19
CA PRO A 114 10.67 14.86 10.74
C PRO A 114 10.31 13.46 10.22
N PRO A 115 9.59 12.65 11.01
CA PRO A 115 9.17 11.32 10.57
C PRO A 115 8.09 11.42 9.49
N SER A 116 8.16 10.55 8.49
CA SER A 116 7.09 10.32 7.51
C SER A 116 6.32 9.02 7.76
N PHE A 117 6.80 8.16 8.66
CA PHE A 117 6.17 6.89 9.02
C PHE A 117 6.33 6.63 10.52
N LEU A 118 5.21 6.42 11.22
CA LEU A 118 5.18 6.02 12.64
C LEU A 118 4.35 4.75 12.83
N VAL A 119 4.64 3.99 13.88
CA VAL A 119 3.93 2.73 14.15
C VAL A 119 3.57 2.57 15.63
N GLY A 120 2.56 1.74 15.91
CA GLY A 120 2.19 1.33 17.26
C GLY A 120 1.79 2.49 18.17
N GLU A 121 2.11 2.36 19.47
CA GLU A 121 1.76 3.34 20.50
C GLU A 121 2.35 4.74 20.22
N GLY A 122 3.60 4.82 19.74
CA GLY A 122 4.21 6.11 19.40
C GLY A 122 3.48 6.85 18.26
N ALA A 123 2.83 6.12 17.36
CA ALA A 123 1.97 6.73 16.34
C ALA A 123 0.65 7.25 16.94
N THR A 124 0.07 6.52 17.90
CA THR A 124 -1.12 6.93 18.65
C THR A 124 -0.83 8.17 19.52
N ASP A 125 0.32 8.21 20.19
CA ASP A 125 0.75 9.36 20.99
C ASP A 125 0.95 10.60 20.10
N PHE A 126 1.62 10.43 18.96
CA PHE A 126 1.76 11.51 17.99
C PHE A 126 0.39 11.99 17.48
N ALA A 127 -0.53 11.07 17.18
CA ALA A 127 -1.89 11.43 16.78
C ALA A 127 -2.60 12.28 17.84
N TYR A 128 -2.46 11.92 19.11
CA TYR A 128 -3.00 12.69 20.25
C TYR A 128 -2.37 14.08 20.33
N GLU A 129 -1.04 14.20 20.20
CA GLU A 129 -0.32 15.47 20.20
C GLU A 129 -0.75 16.41 19.06
N GLN A 130 -1.07 15.85 17.90
CA GLN A 130 -1.57 16.60 16.73
C GLN A 130 -3.08 16.88 16.80
N GLY A 131 -3.77 16.49 17.89
CA GLY A 131 -5.18 16.76 18.10
C GLY A 131 -6.14 15.87 17.31
N LEU A 132 -5.69 14.69 16.85
CA LEU A 132 -6.57 13.69 16.25
C LEU A 132 -7.43 13.00 17.30
N VAL A 133 -8.59 12.51 16.88
CA VAL A 133 -9.55 11.83 17.78
C VAL A 133 -9.02 10.46 18.17
N ILE A 134 -8.73 10.30 19.46
CA ILE A 134 -8.37 9.02 20.08
C ILE A 134 -9.60 8.44 20.76
N LEU A 135 -9.94 7.22 20.39
CA LEU A 135 -11.05 6.45 20.93
C LEU A 135 -10.60 5.52 22.06
N PRO A 136 -11.52 5.06 22.92
CA PRO A 136 -11.25 3.96 23.84
C PRO A 136 -10.77 2.69 23.09
N PRO A 137 -10.08 1.75 23.77
CA PRO A 137 -9.55 0.53 23.15
C PRO A 137 -10.57 -0.30 22.35
N ASP A 138 -11.84 -0.26 22.73
CA ASP A 138 -12.96 -0.94 22.08
C ASP A 138 -13.73 -0.07 21.07
N GLY A 139 -13.40 1.22 20.96
CA GLY A 139 -14.14 2.18 20.13
C GLY A 139 -14.07 1.93 18.63
N LEU A 140 -13.08 1.16 18.15
CA LEU A 140 -12.96 0.74 16.75
C LEU A 140 -13.59 -0.64 16.48
N ILE A 141 -14.00 -1.36 17.52
CA ILE A 141 -14.54 -2.72 17.42
C ILE A 141 -16.04 -2.64 17.14
N SER A 142 -16.46 -3.00 15.93
CA SER A 142 -17.87 -3.13 15.60
C SER A 142 -18.43 -4.45 16.13
N ARG A 143 -19.75 -4.53 16.24
CA ARG A 143 -20.43 -5.79 16.60
C ARG A 143 -20.09 -6.91 15.62
N PHE A 144 -20.12 -6.61 14.32
CA PHE A 144 -19.86 -7.59 13.26
C PHE A 144 -18.41 -8.09 13.27
N SER A 145 -17.43 -7.19 13.48
CA SER A 145 -16.03 -7.61 13.53
C SER A 145 -15.75 -8.48 14.76
N LYS A 146 -16.37 -8.15 15.90
CA LYS A 146 -16.30 -8.97 17.12
C LYS A 146 -16.94 -10.36 16.95
N GLU A 147 -18.12 -10.46 16.35
CA GLU A 147 -18.78 -11.74 16.09
C GLU A 147 -17.95 -12.62 15.14
N ARG A 148 -17.36 -12.02 14.10
CA ARG A 148 -16.45 -12.72 13.18
C ARG A 148 -15.20 -13.24 13.89
N TRP A 149 -14.60 -12.43 14.75
CA TRP A 149 -13.43 -12.83 15.52
C TRP A 149 -13.70 -14.05 16.41
N HIS A 150 -14.87 -14.12 17.07
CA HIS A 150 -15.25 -15.30 17.87
C HIS A 150 -15.37 -16.56 17.02
N ARG A 151 -16.00 -16.47 15.84
CA ARG A 151 -16.10 -17.59 14.90
C ARG A 151 -14.71 -18.05 14.45
N TRP A 152 -13.88 -17.11 14.03
CA TRP A 152 -12.52 -17.41 13.59
C TRP A 152 -11.70 -18.11 14.68
N LEU A 153 -11.83 -17.69 15.96
CA LEU A 153 -11.16 -18.37 17.07
C LEU A 153 -11.65 -19.81 17.27
N GLN A 154 -12.96 -20.07 17.08
CA GLN A 154 -13.50 -21.42 17.14
C GLN A 154 -12.95 -22.29 15.99
N ASP A 155 -12.84 -21.72 14.79
CA ASP A 155 -12.26 -22.40 13.63
C ASP A 155 -10.77 -22.70 13.84
N LEU A 156 -10.02 -21.75 14.42
CA LEU A 156 -8.61 -21.95 14.77
C LEU A 156 -8.45 -23.08 15.78
N GLU A 157 -9.23 -23.07 16.87
CA GLU A 157 -9.18 -24.13 17.89
C GLU A 157 -9.52 -25.50 17.30
N ALA A 158 -10.53 -25.57 16.42
CA ALA A 158 -10.90 -26.78 15.72
C ALA A 158 -9.77 -27.29 14.80
N ALA A 159 -9.13 -26.39 14.05
CA ALA A 159 -8.01 -26.71 13.16
C ALA A 159 -6.78 -27.19 13.94
N GLU A 160 -6.43 -26.51 15.04
CA GLU A 160 -5.33 -26.90 15.92
C GLU A 160 -5.57 -28.28 16.55
N LEU A 161 -6.82 -28.60 16.93
CA LEU A 161 -7.17 -29.92 17.45
C LEU A 161 -6.94 -31.02 16.40
N VAL A 162 -7.26 -30.74 15.13
CA VAL A 162 -7.04 -31.67 14.01
C VAL A 162 -5.53 -31.84 13.75
N GLU A 163 -4.77 -30.75 13.70
CA GLU A 163 -3.31 -30.79 13.53
C GLU A 163 -2.64 -31.53 14.70
N ARG A 164 -3.06 -31.32 15.94
CA ARG A 164 -2.51 -32.02 17.12
C ARG A 164 -2.76 -33.52 17.08
N LYS A 165 -3.90 -33.95 16.53
CA LYS A 165 -4.18 -35.38 16.29
C LYS A 165 -3.31 -35.95 15.17
N ARG A 166 -2.99 -35.14 14.16
CA ARG A 166 -2.21 -35.54 12.98
C ARG A 166 -0.71 -35.63 13.27
N ASP A 167 -0.16 -34.65 13.98
CA ASP A 167 1.24 -34.61 14.39
C ASP A 167 1.37 -34.16 15.86
N PRO A 168 1.29 -35.11 16.82
CA PRO A 168 1.44 -34.82 18.24
C PRO A 168 2.85 -34.34 18.63
N SER A 169 3.85 -34.53 17.78
CA SER A 169 5.24 -34.18 18.09
C SER A 169 5.51 -32.68 17.94
N ARG A 170 4.80 -32.02 17.01
CA ARG A 170 4.88 -30.57 16.74
C ARG A 170 4.49 -29.72 17.95
N PHE A 171 3.46 -30.14 18.70
CA PHE A 171 2.93 -29.41 19.86
C PHE A 171 3.69 -29.69 21.17
N ARG A 172 4.46 -30.78 21.24
CA ARG A 172 5.26 -31.13 22.44
C ARG A 172 6.41 -30.13 22.67
N MET A 173 6.99 -29.59 21.58
CA MET A 173 8.01 -28.54 21.66
C MET A 173 7.46 -27.18 22.10
N GLU A 174 6.16 -26.93 21.88
CA GLU A 174 5.54 -25.63 22.15
C GLU A 174 5.18 -25.47 23.63
N GLU A 175 4.74 -26.56 24.28
CA GLU A 175 4.61 -26.66 25.75
C GLU A 175 5.97 -26.46 26.45
N ASP A 176 7.06 -27.02 25.89
CA ASP A 176 8.41 -26.80 26.40
C ASP A 176 8.88 -25.36 26.21
N ARG A 177 8.57 -24.70 25.08
CA ARG A 177 8.92 -23.29 24.81
C ARG A 177 8.10 -22.27 25.59
N ALA A 178 6.86 -22.61 25.97
CA ALA A 178 6.02 -21.76 26.83
C ALA A 178 6.67 -21.50 28.20
N SER A 179 7.55 -22.40 28.66
CA SER A 179 8.36 -22.21 29.87
C SER A 179 9.47 -21.15 29.72
N PHE A 180 9.89 -20.84 28.49
CA PHE A 180 10.97 -19.90 28.17
C PHE A 180 10.50 -18.54 27.62
N LEU A 181 9.20 -18.37 27.34
CA LEU A 181 8.62 -17.17 26.73
C LEU A 181 7.48 -16.59 27.58
N ARG A 182 7.82 -16.03 28.74
CA ARG A 182 7.09 -14.88 29.29
C ARG A 182 8.07 -13.90 29.90
N ARG A 183 8.47 -12.88 29.14
CA ARG A 183 8.63 -11.57 29.79
C ARG A 183 7.20 -11.10 30.09
N PRO A 184 6.82 -10.86 31.36
CA PRO A 184 5.58 -10.16 31.63
C PRO A 184 5.72 -8.79 30.96
N MET A 185 4.89 -8.52 29.95
CA MET A 185 4.61 -7.14 29.59
C MET A 185 3.92 -6.55 30.82
N LEU A 186 4.67 -5.81 31.64
CA LEU A 186 4.10 -4.97 32.68
C LEU A 186 3.13 -4.03 31.98
N ASN A 187 1.83 -4.26 32.18
CA ASN A 187 0.78 -3.33 31.81
C ASN A 187 0.96 -2.07 32.67
N ARG A 188 1.92 -1.21 32.30
CA ARG A 188 2.22 0.03 32.99
C ARG A 188 1.14 1.02 32.61
N ASN A 189 0.10 1.09 33.42
CA ASN A 189 -0.80 2.22 33.44
C ASN A 189 0.01 3.49 33.82
N PRO A 190 0.15 4.50 32.93
CA PRO A 190 0.96 5.68 33.20
C PRO A 190 0.44 6.52 34.39
N ALA A 191 -0.79 6.28 34.85
CA ALA A 191 -1.41 6.99 35.97
C ALA A 191 -0.92 6.56 37.37
N ARG A 192 -0.04 5.55 37.51
CA ARG A 192 0.46 5.08 38.82
C ARG A 192 1.86 5.57 39.22
N LEU A 193 2.44 6.50 38.47
CA LEU A 193 3.73 7.14 38.81
C LEU A 193 3.57 8.45 39.62
N ILE A 194 2.33 8.82 39.97
CA ILE A 194 2.02 10.04 40.72
C ILE A 194 1.29 9.68 42.01
N ASP A 195 1.85 8.79 42.82
CA ASP A 195 1.48 8.75 44.24
C ASP A 195 2.65 8.21 45.08
N ASN A 196 3.49 9.13 45.53
CA ASN A 196 4.11 9.13 46.86
C ASN A 196 4.90 10.44 47.04
N THR A 197 4.17 11.42 47.56
CA THR A 197 4.58 12.39 48.59
C THR A 197 6.07 12.75 48.76
N ARG A 198 6.32 14.02 48.45
CA ARG A 198 7.38 14.95 48.88
C ARG A 198 7.90 14.82 50.35
N LEU A 199 9.23 15.05 50.47
CA LEU A 199 10.02 15.68 51.56
C LEU A 199 10.63 14.82 52.71
N ARG A 200 11.96 14.57 52.66
CA ARG A 200 13.03 15.31 53.40
C ARG A 200 14.43 14.68 53.22
N PRO A 201 15.54 15.43 53.31
CA PRO A 201 16.90 14.93 53.14
C PRO A 201 17.56 14.58 54.48
N HIS A 202 18.09 13.36 54.63
CA HIS A 202 18.98 13.00 55.74
C HIS A 202 20.20 12.21 55.22
N LEU A 203 21.39 12.73 55.55
CA LEU A 203 22.70 12.12 55.33
C LEU A 203 22.80 10.73 55.98
N PRO A 204 23.56 9.78 55.42
CA PRO A 204 23.99 8.60 56.16
C PRO A 204 25.35 8.84 56.83
N SER A 205 25.34 8.87 58.17
CA SER A 205 26.52 8.68 59.01
C SER A 205 26.80 7.18 59.17
N SER A 206 27.96 6.73 58.72
CA SER A 206 28.51 5.38 58.95
C SER A 206 29.30 5.34 60.26
N PRO A 207 29.23 4.25 61.06
CA PRO A 207 30.23 3.98 62.08
C PRO A 207 31.39 3.12 61.53
N PHE A 208 32.59 3.64 61.76
CA PHE A 208 33.89 3.02 61.61
C PHE A 208 34.14 1.86 62.60
N THR A 209 34.83 0.82 62.14
CA THR A 209 35.97 0.13 62.79
C THR A 209 36.75 -0.58 61.67
N GLY A 210 37.92 -0.09 61.22
CA GLY A 210 39.28 -0.49 61.64
C GLY A 210 39.68 -1.84 61.00
N VAL A 211 40.72 -2.01 60.18
CA VAL A 211 42.15 -1.70 60.40
C VAL A 211 42.94 -1.58 59.06
N ASP A 212 43.68 -0.48 58.94
CA ASP A 212 45.00 -0.20 58.33
C ASP A 212 45.87 -1.28 57.64
N LEU A 213 46.42 -1.00 56.44
CA LEU A 213 47.80 -0.48 56.17
C LEU A 213 48.33 -0.72 54.73
N LEU A 214 49.09 0.28 54.23
CA LEU A 214 50.16 0.27 53.19
C LEU A 214 49.87 0.71 51.71
N ASN A 215 49.77 2.04 51.50
CA ASN A 215 50.68 2.95 50.74
C ASN A 215 51.13 2.67 49.26
N PRO A 216 51.70 3.64 48.50
CA PRO A 216 50.98 4.53 47.58
C PRO A 216 51.53 4.63 46.13
N LEU A 217 50.79 5.35 45.27
CA LEU A 217 51.14 5.76 43.88
C LEU A 217 52.42 6.62 43.77
N PRO A 218 53.07 6.66 42.59
CA PRO A 218 53.91 7.79 42.19
C PRO A 218 53.44 8.52 40.91
N ARG A 219 53.67 9.84 40.91
CA ARG A 219 53.66 10.77 39.77
C ARG A 219 55.05 11.46 39.69
N LEU A 220 55.29 12.15 38.55
CA LEU A 220 56.43 12.99 38.10
C LEU A 220 57.38 12.23 37.13
N GLN A 221 57.96 12.78 36.04
CA GLN A 221 58.08 14.15 35.49
C GLN A 221 58.55 14.09 34.00
N THR A 222 58.40 15.19 33.26
CA THR A 222 58.79 15.47 31.85
C THR A 222 60.31 15.60 31.60
N PRO A 223 60.81 15.63 30.33
CA PRO A 223 61.12 16.93 29.69
C PRO A 223 60.93 17.06 28.14
N VAL A 224 60.41 18.24 27.74
CA VAL A 224 60.79 19.19 26.67
C VAL A 224 61.20 18.72 25.24
N GLY A 225 60.47 19.22 24.22
CA GLY A 225 61.10 19.80 23.01
C GLY A 225 60.43 19.58 21.64
N GLY A 226 59.69 20.59 21.12
CA GLY A 226 59.87 21.07 19.73
C GLY A 226 58.91 20.66 18.59
N GLN A 227 58.09 21.65 18.19
CA GLN A 227 57.57 21.98 16.85
C GLN A 227 56.29 21.33 16.30
N SER A 228 55.47 22.22 15.73
CA SER A 228 54.09 22.09 15.26
C SER A 228 54.03 22.20 13.74
N ILE A 229 53.39 21.26 13.04
CA ILE A 229 52.82 21.47 11.68
C ILE A 229 51.56 20.59 11.54
N ALA A 230 50.44 21.20 11.13
CA ALA A 230 49.16 20.55 10.83
C ALA A 230 49.15 19.88 9.44
N PRO A 231 48.21 18.95 9.15
CA PRO A 231 47.75 18.79 7.77
C PRO A 231 46.23 18.84 7.59
N ALA A 232 45.87 19.35 6.40
CA ALA A 232 44.55 19.66 5.85
C ALA A 232 43.93 18.44 5.10
N PRO A 233 42.68 18.54 4.57
CA PRO A 233 41.82 17.39 4.22
C PRO A 233 42.03 16.86 2.78
N PRO A 234 41.51 15.67 2.43
CA PRO A 234 41.65 15.12 1.08
C PRO A 234 40.52 15.53 0.13
N ALA A 235 40.90 15.78 -1.12
CA ALA A 235 40.05 16.00 -2.30
C ALA A 235 40.22 14.86 -3.32
N MET A 236 39.18 14.63 -4.14
CA MET A 236 39.13 13.75 -5.32
C MET A 236 39.06 14.63 -6.60
N PRO A 237 39.14 14.09 -7.84
CA PRO A 237 40.11 13.14 -8.40
C PRO A 237 40.69 13.69 -9.74
N SER A 238 41.74 13.06 -10.31
CA SER A 238 42.26 13.42 -11.65
C SER A 238 42.51 12.22 -12.58
N ASN A 239 42.06 12.44 -13.80
CA ASN A 239 42.11 11.66 -15.03
C ASN A 239 43.55 11.46 -15.57
N HIS A 240 43.83 10.33 -16.24
CA HIS A 240 45.00 10.18 -17.13
C HIS A 240 44.56 9.49 -18.43
N GLY A 241 44.74 10.20 -19.54
CA GLY A 241 44.65 9.67 -20.90
C GLY A 241 46.03 9.45 -21.51
N HIS A 242 46.12 8.49 -22.42
CA HIS A 242 47.18 8.40 -23.43
C HIS A 242 46.53 8.51 -24.81
N GLY A 243 47.10 9.36 -25.66
CA GLY A 243 46.71 9.50 -27.06
C GLY A 243 47.91 9.33 -27.99
N MET A 244 47.62 9.02 -29.26
CA MET A 244 48.43 9.31 -30.45
C MET A 244 47.47 9.32 -31.67
N GLY A 245 47.44 10.41 -32.44
CA GLY A 245 46.77 10.54 -33.76
C GLY A 245 47.77 10.31 -34.91
N PRO A 246 47.69 11.01 -36.08
CA PRO A 246 46.58 11.71 -36.75
C PRO A 246 46.50 11.48 -38.29
N ALA A 247 45.51 12.09 -38.99
CA ALA A 247 45.52 12.62 -40.39
C ALA A 247 44.08 12.69 -40.97
N SER A 248 43.42 13.85 -41.08
CA SER A 248 43.39 14.86 -42.17
C SER A 248 42.43 14.57 -43.35
N GLY A 249 41.46 15.48 -43.59
CA GLY A 249 40.77 15.64 -44.88
C GLY A 249 39.26 15.94 -44.82
N GLN A 250 38.87 17.21 -44.94
CA GLN A 250 37.51 17.66 -45.37
C GLN A 250 37.40 17.63 -46.92
N PRO A 251 36.30 18.13 -47.56
CA PRO A 251 34.86 17.78 -47.51
C PRO A 251 34.34 17.46 -48.94
N MET A 252 33.06 17.08 -49.17
CA MET A 252 32.28 17.45 -50.38
C MET A 252 30.83 16.90 -50.47
N ALA A 253 30.03 17.76 -51.09
CA ALA A 253 28.64 17.81 -51.56
C ALA A 253 28.04 16.66 -52.44
N VAL A 254 26.70 16.53 -52.32
CA VAL A 254 25.62 16.47 -53.37
C VAL A 254 25.40 15.22 -54.26
N ALA A 255 24.10 15.04 -54.58
CA ALA A 255 23.41 14.16 -55.56
C ALA A 255 23.01 12.77 -55.01
N GLY A 256 21.81 12.24 -55.20
CA GLY A 256 20.73 12.50 -56.17
C GLY A 256 20.27 11.13 -56.69
N GLY A 257 18.99 10.77 -56.51
CA GLY A 257 18.47 9.48 -56.99
C GLY A 257 16.99 9.25 -56.69
N GLN A 258 16.15 9.53 -57.71
CA GLN A 258 14.77 9.07 -57.89
C GLN A 258 14.76 7.52 -58.01
N SER A 259 13.70 6.70 -58.00
CA SER A 259 12.26 6.72 -58.28
C SER A 259 11.72 5.31 -57.89
N MET A 260 10.53 5.07 -57.35
CA MET A 260 9.27 4.63 -58.03
C MET A 260 8.46 3.92 -56.92
N ALA A 261 7.28 4.39 -56.50
CA ALA A 261 5.95 4.09 -57.06
C ALA A 261 5.44 2.64 -56.83
N SER A 262 4.40 2.51 -56.01
CA SER A 262 3.14 1.83 -56.38
C SER A 262 2.09 1.95 -55.26
N ALA A 263 0.97 2.62 -55.59
CA ALA A 263 -0.34 2.47 -54.94
C ALA A 263 -1.01 1.15 -55.45
N PRO A 264 -2.18 0.69 -54.94
CA PRO A 264 -3.45 1.39 -55.21
C PRO A 264 -4.57 1.31 -54.12
N GLU A 265 -5.42 2.36 -54.14
CA GLU A 265 -6.90 2.39 -54.19
C GLU A 265 -7.75 1.52 -53.24
N GLN A 266 -8.53 2.13 -52.34
CA GLN A 266 -9.91 2.68 -52.47
C GLN A 266 -11.06 1.65 -52.42
N GLY A 267 -12.02 1.90 -51.52
CA GLY A 267 -13.30 1.22 -51.44
C GLY A 267 -14.14 1.75 -50.27
N MET A 268 -14.86 2.84 -50.49
CA MET A 268 -15.86 3.41 -49.57
C MET A 268 -17.10 2.52 -49.48
N ALA A 269 -17.66 2.39 -48.28
CA ALA A 269 -19.11 2.28 -48.09
C ALA A 269 -19.50 2.93 -46.75
N ALA A 270 -20.33 3.96 -46.84
CA ALA A 270 -20.91 4.68 -45.72
C ALA A 270 -22.11 3.92 -45.14
N SER A 271 -22.31 4.03 -43.82
CA SER A 271 -23.65 4.03 -43.25
C SER A 271 -23.67 4.91 -42.00
N ALA A 272 -24.51 5.93 -42.04
CA ALA A 272 -24.77 6.84 -40.94
C ALA A 272 -25.75 6.19 -39.95
N ASN A 273 -25.51 6.37 -38.65
CA ASN A 273 -26.58 6.64 -37.69
C ASN A 273 -26.02 7.13 -36.33
N THR A 274 -26.36 8.39 -36.05
CA THR A 274 -26.91 8.94 -34.79
C THR A 274 -26.20 8.74 -33.45
N HIS A 275 -25.87 9.89 -32.85
CA HIS A 275 -25.62 10.19 -31.44
C HIS A 275 -26.21 9.23 -30.40
N ALA A 276 -25.35 8.76 -29.50
CA ALA A 276 -25.66 8.53 -28.09
C ALA A 276 -24.37 8.61 -27.25
N ASP A 277 -24.18 9.72 -26.56
CA ASP A 277 -23.25 9.87 -25.45
C ASP A 277 -23.60 8.87 -24.34
N GLY A 278 -22.62 8.09 -23.90
CA GLY A 278 -22.76 7.15 -22.79
C GLY A 278 -21.52 6.30 -22.60
N ALA A 279 -20.54 6.83 -21.87
CA ALA A 279 -19.35 6.07 -21.47
C ALA A 279 -19.73 4.96 -20.47
N THR A 280 -19.93 3.74 -20.99
CA THR A 280 -20.12 2.52 -20.21
C THR A 280 -18.79 1.82 -19.96
N PHE A 281 -18.69 1.09 -18.85
CA PHE A 281 -17.53 0.25 -18.53
C PHE A 281 -17.32 -0.80 -19.63
N ARG A 282 -16.11 -0.88 -20.18
CA ARG A 282 -15.74 -1.89 -21.16
C ARG A 282 -15.06 -3.07 -20.45
N ALA A 283 -15.72 -4.22 -20.43
CA ALA A 283 -15.15 -5.50 -19.99
C ALA A 283 -14.97 -6.40 -21.22
N THR A 284 -13.79 -7.00 -21.40
CA THR A 284 -13.48 -7.90 -22.52
C THR A 284 -13.16 -9.31 -22.01
N PRO A 285 -13.90 -10.35 -22.39
CA PRO A 285 -13.52 -11.73 -22.15
C PRO A 285 -12.67 -12.26 -23.32
N THR A 286 -11.45 -12.74 -23.05
CA THR A 286 -10.62 -13.46 -24.02
C THR A 286 -10.81 -14.98 -23.86
N LYS A 287 -11.24 -15.66 -24.93
CA LYS A 287 -11.29 -17.13 -25.02
C LYS A 287 -10.05 -17.66 -25.74
N ALA A 288 -9.39 -18.67 -25.18
CA ALA A 288 -8.41 -19.51 -25.87
C ALA A 288 -8.87 -20.99 -25.83
N PRO A 289 -8.44 -21.85 -26.79
CA PRO A 289 -9.05 -23.15 -27.03
C PRO A 289 -8.57 -24.24 -26.06
N CYS A 290 -9.47 -25.19 -25.82
CA CYS A 290 -9.37 -26.29 -24.86
C CYS A 290 -8.61 -27.51 -25.44
N ALA A 291 -7.88 -28.23 -24.59
CA ALA A 291 -7.52 -29.63 -24.78
C ALA A 291 -7.66 -30.37 -23.43
N PRO A 292 -8.09 -31.64 -23.42
CA PRO A 292 -8.48 -32.34 -22.20
C PRO A 292 -7.27 -33.04 -21.59
N ASP A 293 -7.11 -33.01 -20.26
CA ASP A 293 -6.72 -34.24 -19.60
C ASP A 293 -7.10 -34.35 -18.12
N THR A 294 -7.20 -35.61 -17.76
CA THR A 294 -7.86 -36.26 -16.63
C THR A 294 -7.00 -36.32 -15.37
N THR A 295 -7.61 -36.13 -14.19
CA THR A 295 -7.54 -37.03 -13.01
C THR A 295 -8.18 -36.35 -11.80
N SER A 296 -9.35 -36.86 -11.41
CA SER A 296 -10.07 -36.46 -10.20
C SER A 296 -9.60 -37.29 -9.01
N THR A 297 -9.33 -36.66 -7.88
CA THR A 297 -9.42 -37.29 -6.56
C THR A 297 -10.43 -36.52 -5.72
N LYS A 298 -11.60 -37.14 -5.54
CA LYS A 298 -12.68 -36.67 -4.67
C LYS A 298 -12.31 -36.94 -3.21
N ALA A 299 -12.47 -35.94 -2.34
CA ALA A 299 -12.58 -36.12 -0.90
C ALA A 299 -14.05 -35.88 -0.48
N HIS A 300 -14.49 -36.67 0.50
CA HIS A 300 -15.90 -36.90 0.88
C HIS A 300 -16.55 -35.78 1.72
N PRO A 301 -17.90 -35.75 1.80
CA PRO A 301 -18.71 -34.61 2.24
C PRO A 301 -19.10 -34.68 3.72
N GLY A 302 -19.26 -33.51 4.37
CA GLY A 302 -19.87 -33.41 5.70
C GLY A 302 -19.92 -31.97 6.22
N ALA A 303 -21.14 -31.53 6.51
CA ALA A 303 -21.56 -30.21 7.05
C ALA A 303 -21.61 -29.07 6.02
N ALA A 304 -22.82 -28.83 5.52
CA ALA A 304 -23.20 -27.57 4.91
C ALA A 304 -23.35 -26.53 6.02
N ASP A 305 -22.49 -25.52 6.01
CA ASP A 305 -22.79 -24.20 6.54
C ASP A 305 -22.29 -23.20 5.49
N GLU A 306 -23.07 -22.14 5.29
CA GLU A 306 -22.96 -21.15 4.22
C GLU A 306 -21.52 -20.65 4.04
N ASP A 307 -20.97 -20.71 2.81
CA ASP A 307 -19.64 -20.17 2.44
C ASP A 307 -19.46 -18.75 2.99
N GLU A 308 -18.79 -18.62 4.14
CA GLU A 308 -18.50 -17.33 4.76
C GLU A 308 -17.17 -16.78 4.24
N ASP A 309 -17.30 -15.71 3.45
CA ASP A 309 -16.24 -15.03 2.70
C ASP A 309 -14.93 -14.79 3.50
N MET A 310 -13.79 -15.21 2.95
CA MET A 310 -12.46 -14.83 3.43
C MET A 310 -12.20 -13.34 3.14
N ILE A 311 -12.53 -12.49 4.10
CA ILE A 311 -12.46 -11.02 3.99
C ILE A 311 -11.01 -10.52 4.04
N SER A 312 -10.51 -9.98 2.92
CA SER A 312 -9.23 -9.25 2.82
C SER A 312 -9.47 -7.81 2.31
N ASP A 313 -10.31 -7.07 3.03
CA ASP A 313 -10.72 -5.74 2.56
C ASP A 313 -9.69 -4.67 2.98
N THR A 314 -8.86 -4.23 2.04
CA THR A 314 -8.19 -2.92 2.09
C THR A 314 -9.04 -1.94 1.30
N VAL A 315 -9.24 -0.74 1.84
CA VAL A 315 -9.87 0.36 1.10
C VAL A 315 -8.82 1.29 0.52
N GLY A 316 -9.11 1.90 -0.62
CA GLY A 316 -8.19 2.84 -1.23
C GLY A 316 -8.89 3.83 -2.15
N ALA A 317 -8.27 4.99 -2.32
CA ALA A 317 -8.78 6.05 -3.18
C ALA A 317 -7.69 6.75 -3.99
N ILE A 318 -8.07 7.18 -5.20
CA ILE A 318 -7.28 8.05 -6.06
C ILE A 318 -8.15 9.23 -6.50
N ALA A 319 -7.60 10.43 -6.46
CA ALA A 319 -8.24 11.64 -6.96
C ALA A 319 -7.29 12.45 -7.84
N VAL A 320 -7.88 13.22 -8.77
CA VAL A 320 -7.20 14.23 -9.58
C VAL A 320 -7.98 15.52 -9.42
N ASP A 321 -7.31 16.62 -9.07
CA ASP A 321 -7.95 17.92 -8.88
C ASP A 321 -8.00 18.76 -10.18
N CYS A 322 -8.62 19.95 -10.09
CA CYS A 322 -8.75 20.87 -11.21
C CYS A 322 -7.42 21.46 -11.70
N TYR A 323 -6.35 21.32 -10.93
CA TYR A 323 -4.99 21.73 -11.31
C TYR A 323 -4.23 20.58 -12.00
N GLY A 324 -4.83 19.38 -12.07
CA GLY A 324 -4.21 18.21 -12.65
C GLY A 324 -3.24 17.48 -11.71
N ASN A 325 -3.25 17.81 -10.42
CA ASN A 325 -2.48 17.11 -9.40
C ASN A 325 -3.19 15.80 -9.05
N ILE A 326 -2.42 14.72 -8.94
CA ILE A 326 -2.94 13.40 -8.53
C ILE A 326 -2.55 13.11 -7.08
N ALA A 327 -3.42 12.45 -6.33
CA ALA A 327 -3.09 11.91 -5.03
C ALA A 327 -3.71 10.53 -4.86
N ALA A 328 -3.13 9.72 -3.98
CA ALA A 328 -3.65 8.39 -3.66
C ALA A 328 -3.45 8.04 -2.19
N GLY A 329 -4.30 7.16 -1.67
CA GLY A 329 -4.18 6.66 -0.32
C GLY A 329 -4.86 5.31 -0.14
N SER A 330 -4.46 4.57 0.88
CA SER A 330 -5.10 3.33 1.31
C SER A 330 -5.14 3.20 2.83
N SER A 331 -6.08 2.40 3.32
CA SER A 331 -6.25 2.07 4.73
C SER A 331 -6.74 0.63 4.89
N SER A 332 -6.28 -0.06 5.94
CA SER A 332 -6.65 -1.46 6.23
C SER A 332 -6.52 -1.79 7.72
N GLY A 333 -7.41 -2.64 8.23
CA GLY A 333 -7.28 -3.32 9.51
C GLY A 333 -6.36 -4.56 9.45
N GLY A 334 -5.97 -4.98 8.25
CA GLY A 334 -5.17 -6.19 8.02
C GLY A 334 -5.98 -7.48 8.09
N ILE A 335 -5.26 -8.61 8.18
CA ILE A 335 -5.87 -9.94 8.20
C ILE A 335 -6.48 -10.26 9.58
N GLY A 336 -7.52 -11.08 9.58
CA GLY A 336 -8.14 -11.59 10.81
C GLY A 336 -7.15 -12.34 11.69
N ALA A 337 -7.23 -12.09 12.99
CA ALA A 337 -6.40 -12.68 14.03
C ALA A 337 -4.89 -12.62 13.77
N LYS A 338 -4.45 -11.56 13.08
CA LYS A 338 -3.03 -11.27 12.94
C LYS A 338 -2.36 -11.16 14.31
N HIS A 339 -1.08 -11.51 14.34
CA HIS A 339 -0.25 -11.19 15.49
C HIS A 339 -0.17 -9.66 15.66
N ARG A 340 -0.22 -9.18 16.91
CA ARG A 340 -0.01 -7.77 17.23
C ARG A 340 1.31 -7.24 16.65
N GLY A 341 1.28 -6.05 16.08
CA GLY A 341 2.40 -5.44 15.38
C GLY A 341 2.60 -5.92 13.94
N ARG A 342 1.74 -6.79 13.39
CA ARG A 342 1.79 -7.15 11.96
C ARG A 342 1.33 -5.98 11.11
N ILE A 343 2.24 -5.50 10.26
CA ILE A 343 2.03 -4.41 9.31
C ILE A 343 1.80 -4.98 7.91
N GLY A 344 0.74 -4.52 7.25
CA GLY A 344 0.41 -4.87 5.88
C GLY A 344 0.78 -3.79 4.85
N PRO A 345 0.47 -4.03 3.55
CA PRO A 345 0.74 -3.12 2.45
C PRO A 345 0.26 -1.68 2.64
N ALA A 346 -0.87 -1.49 3.31
CA ALA A 346 -1.50 -0.18 3.44
C ALA A 346 -0.64 0.82 4.22
N ALA A 347 0.32 0.39 5.04
CA ALA A 347 1.30 1.26 5.70
C ALA A 347 2.63 1.39 4.95
N LEU A 348 2.82 0.62 3.86
CA LEU A 348 4.09 0.52 3.15
C LEU A 348 4.01 1.30 1.83
N VAL A 349 4.68 2.46 1.82
CA VAL A 349 4.79 3.33 0.64
C VAL A 349 5.44 2.58 -0.52
N GLY A 350 4.87 2.69 -1.73
CA GLY A 350 5.32 1.95 -2.92
C GLY A 350 4.81 0.51 -3.01
N ILE A 351 4.31 -0.04 -1.91
CA ILE A 351 3.75 -1.39 -1.85
C ILE A 351 2.22 -1.32 -1.95
N GLY A 352 1.56 -0.63 -1.02
CA GLY A 352 0.09 -0.49 -0.99
C GLY A 352 -0.44 0.69 -1.79
N THR A 353 0.34 1.78 -1.86
CA THR A 353 -0.01 3.01 -2.56
C THR A 353 1.24 3.65 -3.15
N TYR A 354 1.14 4.11 -4.40
CA TYR A 354 2.24 4.80 -5.07
C TYR A 354 1.73 5.86 -6.04
N VAL A 355 2.51 6.93 -6.20
CA VAL A 355 2.27 8.00 -7.17
C VAL A 355 3.58 8.28 -7.90
N ILE A 356 3.56 8.19 -9.22
CA ILE A 356 4.60 8.71 -10.10
C ILE A 356 4.22 10.18 -10.39
N PRO A 357 4.99 11.16 -9.88
CA PRO A 357 4.70 12.57 -10.07
C PRO A 357 4.86 12.98 -11.54
N VAL A 358 4.28 14.11 -11.91
CA VAL A 358 4.52 14.73 -13.22
C VAL A 358 5.98 15.19 -13.29
N ASP A 359 6.68 14.82 -14.36
CA ASP A 359 7.96 15.45 -14.70
C ASP A 359 7.70 16.81 -15.37
N PRO A 360 8.23 17.94 -14.85
CA PRO A 360 8.05 19.25 -15.47
C PRO A 360 8.53 19.34 -16.92
N SER A 361 9.46 18.47 -17.32
CA SER A 361 9.99 18.38 -18.69
C SER A 361 9.17 17.48 -19.62
N ASP A 362 8.19 16.72 -19.09
CA ASP A 362 7.33 15.85 -19.89
C ASP A 362 6.23 16.66 -20.61
N PRO A 363 6.22 16.73 -21.95
CA PRO A 363 5.18 17.43 -22.70
C PRO A 363 3.80 16.80 -22.56
N GLU A 364 3.72 15.51 -22.21
CA GLU A 364 2.46 14.79 -22.01
C GLU A 364 1.90 14.96 -20.58
N GLN A 365 2.72 15.53 -19.68
CA GLN A 365 2.38 15.81 -18.28
C GLN A 365 1.78 14.57 -17.61
N VAL A 366 2.39 13.41 -17.86
CA VAL A 366 1.94 12.10 -17.41
C VAL A 366 2.18 11.97 -15.91
N SER A 367 1.18 11.46 -15.22
CA SER A 367 1.30 11.04 -13.83
C SER A 367 0.41 9.83 -13.59
N VAL A 368 0.91 8.89 -12.78
CA VAL A 368 0.22 7.63 -12.53
C VAL A 368 0.16 7.38 -11.05
N ALA A 369 -1.02 7.06 -10.53
CA ALA A 369 -1.20 6.61 -9.17
C ALA A 369 -1.78 5.20 -9.13
N SER A 370 -1.32 4.37 -8.21
CA SER A 370 -1.79 3.01 -8.02
C SER A 370 -2.07 2.74 -6.54
N VAL A 371 -3.12 1.97 -6.28
CA VAL A 371 -3.48 1.43 -4.97
C VAL A 371 -3.77 -0.05 -5.11
N THR A 372 -3.42 -0.84 -4.08
CA THR A 372 -3.60 -2.29 -4.11
C THR A 372 -4.35 -2.82 -2.89
N SER A 373 -5.05 -3.93 -3.07
CA SER A 373 -5.70 -4.72 -2.03
C SER A 373 -5.36 -6.21 -2.26
N GLY A 374 -5.57 -7.08 -1.26
CA GLY A 374 -5.38 -8.53 -1.37
C GLY A 374 -4.41 -9.13 -0.35
N THR A 375 -3.72 -10.21 -0.73
CA THR A 375 -2.79 -10.93 0.14
C THR A 375 -1.57 -10.08 0.46
N GLY A 376 -1.52 -9.57 1.68
CA GLY A 376 -0.57 -8.52 2.06
C GLY A 376 0.90 -8.87 1.85
N GLU A 377 1.29 -10.08 2.24
CA GLU A 377 2.65 -10.59 2.15
C GLU A 377 3.14 -10.69 0.69
N HIS A 378 2.25 -11.08 -0.23
CA HIS A 378 2.56 -11.17 -1.67
C HIS A 378 2.64 -9.80 -2.32
N ILE A 379 1.74 -8.89 -1.95
CA ILE A 379 1.74 -7.50 -2.42
C ILE A 379 3.04 -6.80 -2.00
N ALA A 380 3.48 -7.02 -0.76
CA ALA A 380 4.76 -6.53 -0.27
C ALA A 380 5.95 -7.13 -1.03
N THR A 381 5.95 -8.44 -1.21
CA THR A 381 7.02 -9.17 -1.91
C THR A 381 7.21 -8.67 -3.36
N THR A 382 6.13 -8.26 -4.02
CA THR A 382 6.11 -7.88 -5.43
C THR A 382 6.14 -6.37 -5.67
N MET A 383 6.16 -5.57 -4.59
CA MET A 383 6.07 -4.09 -4.65
C MET A 383 4.92 -3.63 -5.56
N ALA A 384 3.75 -4.23 -5.38
CA ALA A 384 2.75 -4.27 -6.44
C ALA A 384 2.23 -2.90 -6.90
N ALA A 385 2.02 -1.93 -6.00
CA ALA A 385 1.58 -0.59 -6.39
C ALA A 385 2.61 0.15 -7.25
N GLN A 386 3.88 0.13 -6.86
CA GLN A 386 4.96 0.74 -7.65
C GLN A 386 5.12 0.03 -9.00
N THR A 387 5.12 -1.30 -9.01
CA THR A 387 5.24 -2.09 -10.23
C THR A 387 4.10 -1.75 -11.19
N SER A 388 2.84 -1.78 -10.75
CA SER A 388 1.69 -1.43 -11.60
C SER A 388 1.78 -0.01 -12.13
N ALA A 389 2.06 0.97 -11.27
CA ALA A 389 2.19 2.36 -11.69
C ALA A 389 3.26 2.52 -12.78
N ALA A 390 4.42 1.87 -12.62
CA ALA A 390 5.49 1.92 -13.61
C ALA A 390 5.08 1.27 -14.94
N ARG A 391 4.39 0.13 -14.92
CA ARG A 391 3.93 -0.55 -16.15
C ARG A 391 2.94 0.29 -16.94
N LEU A 392 2.02 0.99 -16.27
CA LEU A 392 1.07 1.87 -16.93
C LEU A 392 1.66 3.23 -17.33
N TYR A 393 2.65 3.72 -16.59
CA TYR A 393 3.39 4.95 -16.93
C TYR A 393 4.20 4.76 -18.22
N TYR A 394 5.01 3.70 -18.28
CA TYR A 394 5.86 3.42 -19.44
C TYR A 394 5.14 2.64 -20.55
N CYS A 395 3.89 2.20 -20.33
CA CYS A 395 3.15 1.33 -21.26
C CYS A 395 3.95 0.08 -21.63
N GLN A 396 4.40 -0.67 -20.61
CA GLN A 396 5.33 -1.79 -20.78
C GLN A 396 4.89 -3.05 -20.04
N LYS A 397 5.23 -4.21 -20.60
CA LYS A 397 5.19 -5.51 -19.91
C LYS A 397 6.58 -6.13 -19.83
N ARG A 398 6.83 -6.89 -18.76
CA ARG A 398 8.07 -7.66 -18.59
C ARG A 398 8.01 -8.96 -19.40
N ARG A 399 9.03 -9.20 -20.23
CA ARG A 399 9.23 -10.46 -20.95
C ARG A 399 9.93 -11.49 -20.05
N LYS A 400 9.88 -12.77 -20.47
CA LYS A 400 10.51 -13.88 -19.74
C LYS A 400 12.04 -13.76 -19.63
N ASP A 401 12.67 -13.07 -20.58
CA ASP A 401 14.10 -12.79 -20.59
C ASP A 401 14.50 -11.60 -19.69
N GLY A 402 13.53 -10.97 -19.02
CA GLY A 402 13.74 -9.79 -18.16
C GLY A 402 13.69 -8.46 -18.89
N THR A 403 13.57 -8.43 -20.22
CA THR A 403 13.44 -7.19 -21.00
C THR A 403 12.02 -6.63 -20.95
N PHE A 404 11.84 -5.39 -21.40
CA PHE A 404 10.54 -4.74 -21.49
C PHE A 404 10.06 -4.59 -22.93
N GLU A 405 8.76 -4.75 -23.11
CA GLU A 405 8.07 -4.58 -24.38
C GLU A 405 6.98 -3.53 -24.24
N ASN A 406 6.91 -2.62 -25.20
CA ASN A 406 5.85 -1.62 -25.25
C ASN A 406 4.52 -2.27 -25.63
N VAL A 407 3.48 -1.98 -24.85
CA VAL A 407 2.14 -2.55 -24.95
C VAL A 407 1.08 -1.52 -24.59
N SER A 408 -0.19 -1.86 -24.81
CA SER A 408 -1.31 -1.04 -24.30
C SER A 408 -1.39 -1.06 -22.78
N GLU A 409 -2.03 -0.07 -22.17
CA GLU A 409 -2.25 -0.02 -20.72
C GLU A 409 -3.06 -1.22 -20.21
N ASP A 410 -4.04 -1.71 -20.98
CA ASP A 410 -4.83 -2.89 -20.63
C ASP A 410 -3.96 -4.16 -20.59
N GLU A 411 -3.03 -4.29 -21.55
CA GLU A 411 -2.08 -5.40 -21.57
C GLU A 411 -1.02 -5.27 -20.47
N ALA A 412 -0.56 -4.06 -20.17
CA ALA A 412 0.33 -3.78 -19.05
C ALA A 412 -0.31 -4.14 -17.70
N MET A 413 -1.59 -3.79 -17.50
CA MET A 413 -2.36 -4.16 -16.30
C MET A 413 -2.47 -5.68 -16.16
N ASN A 414 -2.86 -6.36 -17.24
CA ASN A 414 -2.95 -7.82 -17.25
C ASN A 414 -1.60 -8.48 -16.93
N ALA A 415 -0.54 -8.04 -17.59
CA ALA A 415 0.81 -8.60 -17.41
C ALA A 415 1.38 -8.35 -16.01
N THR A 416 1.05 -7.21 -15.39
CA THR A 416 1.42 -6.92 -14.00
C THR A 416 0.91 -8.03 -13.07
N ILE A 417 -0.35 -8.44 -13.22
CA ILE A 417 -0.95 -9.48 -12.38
C ILE A 417 -0.47 -10.87 -12.81
N ALA A 418 -0.57 -11.20 -14.10
CA ALA A 418 -0.26 -12.52 -14.61
C ALA A 418 1.23 -12.89 -14.43
N THR A 419 2.13 -11.97 -14.74
CA THR A 419 3.56 -12.26 -14.87
C THR A 419 4.37 -11.75 -13.69
N GLU A 420 4.10 -10.52 -13.22
CA GLU A 420 4.92 -9.91 -12.17
C GLU A 420 4.44 -10.22 -10.77
N PHE A 421 3.14 -10.50 -10.59
CA PHE A 421 2.58 -10.95 -9.33
C PHE A 421 2.51 -12.47 -9.22
N MET A 422 1.72 -13.14 -10.08
CA MET A 422 1.44 -14.58 -9.94
C MET A 422 2.65 -15.48 -10.22
N GLU A 423 3.48 -15.15 -11.21
CA GLU A 423 4.71 -15.90 -11.52
C GLU A 423 5.91 -15.44 -10.68
N HIS A 424 5.73 -14.51 -9.74
CA HIS A 424 6.80 -14.13 -8.83
C HIS A 424 7.21 -15.35 -7.98
N PRO A 425 8.51 -15.69 -7.86
CA PRO A 425 8.94 -16.88 -7.12
C PRO A 425 8.41 -16.94 -5.69
N GLY A 426 8.39 -15.81 -4.98
CA GLY A 426 7.87 -15.71 -3.61
C GLY A 426 6.34 -15.83 -3.49
N VAL A 427 5.60 -15.66 -4.59
CA VAL A 427 4.13 -15.84 -4.62
C VAL A 427 3.82 -17.27 -5.07
N LYS A 428 4.41 -17.70 -6.18
CA LYS A 428 4.21 -19.04 -6.76
C LYS A 428 4.65 -20.19 -5.86
N ALA A 429 5.74 -20.02 -5.11
CA ALA A 429 6.22 -21.03 -4.17
C ALA A 429 5.57 -20.92 -2.78
N SER A 430 4.68 -19.95 -2.58
CA SER A 430 4.02 -19.72 -1.29
C SER A 430 2.94 -20.78 -1.04
N PRO A 431 2.77 -21.25 0.22
CA PRO A 431 1.64 -22.08 0.58
C PRO A 431 0.30 -21.31 0.58
N CYS A 432 0.35 -19.98 0.62
CA CYS A 432 -0.82 -19.11 0.60
C CYS A 432 -1.20 -18.77 -0.86
N GLY A 433 -2.50 -18.67 -1.14
CA GLY A 433 -2.98 -18.18 -2.44
C GLY A 433 -2.63 -16.71 -2.67
N GLY A 434 -2.17 -16.40 -3.88
CA GLY A 434 -1.91 -15.02 -4.31
C GLY A 434 -3.16 -14.35 -4.82
N ALA A 435 -3.77 -13.49 -4.00
CA ALA A 435 -4.87 -12.62 -4.39
C ALA A 435 -4.39 -11.16 -4.46
N ILE A 436 -4.74 -10.47 -5.54
CA ILE A 436 -4.43 -9.05 -5.73
C ILE A 436 -5.58 -8.37 -6.48
N GLY A 437 -5.84 -7.14 -6.06
CA GLY A 437 -6.65 -6.16 -6.77
C GLY A 437 -5.86 -4.88 -6.88
N ILE A 438 -5.83 -4.32 -8.08
CA ILE A 438 -5.08 -3.12 -8.43
C ILE A 438 -6.03 -2.10 -9.00
N LEU A 439 -5.96 -0.89 -8.47
CA LEU A 439 -6.61 0.30 -8.99
C LEU A 439 -5.52 1.28 -9.42
N THR A 440 -5.50 1.64 -10.70
CA THR A 440 -4.53 2.59 -11.24
C THR A 440 -5.22 3.70 -12.02
N VAL A 441 -4.74 4.94 -11.85
CA VAL A 441 -5.16 6.10 -12.63
C VAL A 441 -3.95 6.68 -13.34
N LYS A 442 -4.06 6.82 -14.65
CA LYS A 442 -3.11 7.55 -15.49
C LYS A 442 -3.74 8.88 -15.91
N LYS A 443 -3.13 9.98 -15.48
CA LYS A 443 -3.48 11.33 -15.94
C LYS A 443 -2.45 11.75 -16.98
N THR A 444 -2.93 12.32 -18.09
CA THR A 444 -2.12 12.96 -19.13
C THR A 444 -2.75 14.31 -19.48
N LYS A 445 -2.14 15.07 -20.39
CA LYS A 445 -2.76 16.28 -20.96
C LYS A 445 -4.09 16.00 -21.68
N ASP A 446 -4.23 14.81 -22.26
CA ASP A 446 -5.40 14.41 -23.07
C ASP A 446 -6.57 13.93 -22.21
N GLY A 447 -6.34 13.59 -20.94
CA GLY A 447 -7.40 13.13 -20.06
C GLY A 447 -6.93 12.31 -18.87
N ILE A 448 -7.91 11.70 -18.19
CA ILE A 448 -7.76 10.87 -17.02
C ILE A 448 -8.29 9.48 -17.35
N PHE A 449 -7.44 8.46 -17.21
CA PHE A 449 -7.71 7.09 -17.57
C PHE A 449 -7.63 6.21 -16.33
N PHE A 450 -8.74 5.57 -16.01
CA PHE A 450 -8.89 4.61 -14.94
C PHE A 450 -8.70 3.19 -15.46
N TYR A 451 -7.93 2.41 -14.73
CA TYR A 451 -7.73 0.99 -14.95
C TYR A 451 -7.87 0.23 -13.64
N PHE A 452 -8.43 -0.96 -13.71
CA PHE A 452 -8.40 -1.91 -12.62
C PHE A 452 -8.12 -3.31 -13.14
N GLY A 453 -7.50 -4.13 -12.30
CA GLY A 453 -7.30 -5.55 -12.54
C GLY A 453 -7.30 -6.30 -11.23
N HIS A 454 -7.88 -7.50 -11.19
CA HIS A 454 -7.84 -8.37 -10.03
C HIS A 454 -7.93 -9.85 -10.43
N ASN A 455 -7.39 -10.72 -9.58
CA ASN A 455 -7.56 -12.17 -9.68
C ASN A 455 -8.37 -12.77 -8.52
N SER A 456 -8.80 -11.93 -7.56
CA SER A 456 -9.79 -12.31 -6.54
C SER A 456 -11.15 -12.58 -7.15
N ASP A 457 -12.05 -13.20 -6.39
CA ASP A 457 -13.40 -13.52 -6.84
C ASP A 457 -14.22 -12.27 -7.12
N SER A 458 -13.98 -11.19 -6.37
CA SER A 458 -14.56 -9.90 -6.70
C SER A 458 -13.78 -8.69 -6.21
N PHE A 459 -14.04 -7.57 -6.89
CA PHE A 459 -13.44 -6.28 -6.61
C PHE A 459 -14.47 -5.17 -6.82
N ALA A 460 -14.82 -4.50 -5.73
CA ALA A 460 -15.80 -3.42 -5.74
C ALA A 460 -15.12 -2.09 -6.03
N LEU A 461 -15.71 -1.29 -6.92
CA LEU A 461 -15.14 -0.06 -7.44
C LEU A 461 -16.21 1.01 -7.59
N ALA A 462 -15.86 2.25 -7.30
CA ALA A 462 -16.69 3.42 -7.63
C ALA A 462 -15.87 4.54 -8.25
N SER A 463 -16.46 5.20 -9.25
CA SER A 463 -15.87 6.35 -9.94
C SER A 463 -16.86 7.48 -10.15
N MET A 464 -16.36 8.71 -10.14
CA MET A 464 -17.15 9.91 -10.38
C MET A 464 -16.25 10.99 -11.00
N SER A 465 -16.68 11.62 -12.09
CA SER A 465 -16.11 12.88 -12.58
C SER A 465 -16.93 14.08 -12.14
N SER A 466 -16.41 15.29 -12.40
CA SER A 466 -17.15 16.53 -12.18
C SER A 466 -18.42 16.62 -13.03
N GLU A 467 -18.43 16.01 -14.22
CA GLU A 467 -19.54 15.96 -15.17
C GLU A 467 -20.60 14.92 -14.78
N ASP A 468 -20.24 13.90 -13.99
CA ASP A 468 -21.17 12.87 -13.55
C ASP A 468 -22.17 13.45 -12.53
N ARG A 469 -23.47 13.17 -12.74
CA ARG A 469 -24.52 13.51 -11.76
C ARG A 469 -24.48 12.63 -10.51
N LYS A 470 -24.02 11.39 -10.66
CA LYS A 470 -23.91 10.39 -9.59
C LYS A 470 -22.68 9.51 -9.86
N PRO A 471 -22.06 8.93 -8.82
CA PRO A 471 -20.99 7.98 -9.03
C PRO A 471 -21.49 6.73 -9.77
N LEU A 472 -20.60 6.15 -10.55
CA LEU A 472 -20.73 4.86 -11.21
C LEU A 472 -20.00 3.82 -10.38
N SER A 473 -20.75 2.86 -9.84
CA SER A 473 -20.21 1.73 -9.08
C SER A 473 -20.31 0.44 -9.88
N VAL A 474 -19.27 -0.39 -9.76
CA VAL A 474 -19.15 -1.70 -10.38
C VAL A 474 -18.66 -2.69 -9.34
N MET A 475 -19.33 -3.85 -9.27
CA MET A 475 -18.79 -5.03 -8.60
C MET A 475 -18.17 -5.91 -9.68
N SER A 476 -16.86 -5.80 -9.88
CA SER A 476 -16.16 -6.68 -10.81
C SER A 476 -16.09 -8.08 -10.21
N ARG A 477 -16.37 -9.10 -11.01
CA ARG A 477 -16.37 -10.50 -10.58
C ARG A 477 -15.53 -11.34 -11.51
N ASN A 478 -14.79 -12.27 -10.94
CA ASN A 478 -14.06 -13.28 -11.67
C ASN A 478 -14.99 -14.48 -11.95
N GLN A 479 -14.91 -15.09 -13.12
CA GLN A 479 -15.79 -16.21 -13.52
C GLN A 479 -15.27 -17.58 -13.04
N GLY A 480 -14.27 -17.61 -12.17
CA GLY A 480 -13.51 -18.82 -11.82
C GLY A 480 -12.49 -19.22 -12.91
N ASN A 481 -11.58 -20.14 -12.58
CA ASN A 481 -10.49 -20.67 -13.44
C ASN A 481 -9.24 -19.80 -13.64
N SER A 482 -8.76 -19.11 -12.59
CA SER A 482 -7.48 -18.36 -12.64
C SER A 482 -7.45 -17.25 -13.70
N THR A 483 -8.62 -16.75 -14.12
CA THR A 483 -8.72 -15.64 -15.06
C THR A 483 -8.48 -14.32 -14.33
N ILE A 484 -7.90 -13.33 -15.02
CA ILE A 484 -7.74 -11.97 -14.48
C ILE A 484 -8.91 -11.14 -14.98
N ALA A 485 -9.70 -10.61 -14.06
CA ALA A 485 -10.77 -9.66 -14.37
C ALA A 485 -10.20 -8.25 -14.39
N GLN A 486 -10.46 -7.51 -15.47
CA GLN A 486 -9.95 -6.16 -15.65
C GLN A 486 -10.95 -5.27 -16.38
N GLY A 487 -10.75 -3.97 -16.27
CA GLY A 487 -11.52 -2.98 -17.00
C GLY A 487 -11.04 -1.57 -16.72
N GLY A 488 -11.76 -0.59 -17.25
CA GLY A 488 -11.35 0.80 -17.13
C GLY A 488 -12.43 1.77 -17.57
N ARG A 489 -12.11 3.06 -17.40
CA ARG A 489 -12.96 4.20 -17.78
C ARG A 489 -12.06 5.37 -18.18
N ALA A 490 -12.37 6.05 -19.26
CA ALA A 490 -11.61 7.21 -19.71
C ALA A 490 -12.47 8.48 -19.64
N TYR A 491 -11.87 9.57 -19.17
CA TYR A 491 -12.41 10.92 -19.27
C TYR A 491 -11.43 11.76 -20.08
N ARG A 492 -11.82 12.10 -21.30
CA ARG A 492 -10.98 12.89 -22.19
C ARG A 492 -11.21 14.37 -21.95
N ALA A 493 -10.14 15.16 -21.94
CA ALA A 493 -10.26 16.60 -21.93
C ALA A 493 -11.05 17.04 -23.18
N ARG A 494 -11.99 17.96 -23.01
CA ARG A 494 -12.65 18.61 -24.15
C ARG A 494 -11.58 19.48 -24.85
N ARG A 495 -11.31 19.15 -26.12
CA ARG A 495 -10.40 19.92 -26.98
C ARG A 495 -10.98 21.27 -27.33
#